data_AF-A0A9D9QU11-F1
#
_entry.id   AF-A0A9D9QU11-F1
#
_cell.length_a   1.000
_cell.length_b   1.000
_cell.length_c   1.000
_cell.angle_alpha   90.00
_cell.angle_beta   90.00
_cell.angle_gamma   90.00
#
_symmetry.space_group_name_H-M   'P 1'
#
loop_
_entity.id
_entity.type
_entity.pdbx_description
1 polymer ?
#
loop_
_entity_poly.entity_id
_entity_poly.type
_entity_poly.pdbx_seq_one_letter_code
_entity_poly.pdbx_strand_id
1 'polypeptide(L)'
;MNYKIASVCCLLWALCGTGCKQKTTSSSHSTSGTEITSADAETQVATHYAKGFTVKYLSDNCRLVDVQDPQKHGGKTFHFALIDKNTEAKNIPSGYTVIHVPVDRVI
;
A
#
# COMPACT_ATOMS: atom_id res chain seq x y z
N MET A 1 -20.61 15.56 57.40
CA MET A 1 -19.65 16.68 57.26
C MET A 1 -18.23 16.12 57.22
N ASN A 2 -17.32 16.85 56.55
CA ASN A 2 -15.86 16.65 56.52
C ASN A 2 -15.28 15.98 55.25
N TYR A 3 -15.63 16.58 54.11
CA TYR A 3 -14.76 17.08 53.02
C TYR A 3 -13.22 17.01 53.22
N LYS A 4 -12.61 15.85 53.49
CA LYS A 4 -11.13 15.74 53.55
C LYS A 4 -10.54 14.52 52.82
N ILE A 5 -11.28 13.92 51.91
CA ILE A 5 -10.78 12.86 51.00
C ILE A 5 -10.72 13.31 49.52
N ALA A 6 -11.13 14.56 49.24
CA ALA A 6 -11.12 15.13 47.89
C ALA A 6 -9.88 16.00 47.56
N SER A 7 -8.81 15.95 48.37
CA SER A 7 -7.73 16.95 48.32
C SER A 7 -6.31 16.39 48.37
N VAL A 8 -6.10 15.08 48.20
CA VAL A 8 -4.75 14.48 48.24
C VAL A 8 -4.58 13.37 47.18
N CYS A 9 -4.97 13.65 45.93
CA CYS A 9 -4.47 12.88 44.79
C CYS A 9 -4.42 13.73 43.50
N CYS A 10 -4.25 15.05 43.64
CA CYS A 10 -4.07 15.99 42.53
C CYS A 10 -2.58 16.34 42.28
N LEU A 11 -1.64 15.48 42.67
CA LEU A 11 -0.20 15.78 42.66
C LEU A 11 0.66 14.85 41.79
N LEU A 12 0.08 14.21 40.76
CA LEU A 12 0.85 13.38 39.81
C LEU A 12 0.74 13.88 38.36
N TRP A 13 0.76 15.21 38.19
CA TRP A 13 0.95 15.88 36.91
C TRP A 13 2.16 16.81 36.99
N ALA A 14 3.37 16.25 36.94
CA ALA A 14 4.59 16.99 36.61
C ALA A 14 5.77 16.04 36.39
N LEU A 15 5.90 15.47 35.19
CA LEU A 15 7.20 15.08 34.63
C LEU A 15 7.08 15.03 33.11
N CYS A 16 7.26 16.20 32.48
CA CYS A 16 7.45 16.35 31.05
C CYS A 16 8.90 15.99 30.66
N GLY A 17 9.04 14.96 29.81
CA GLY A 17 9.83 14.99 28.59
C GLY A 17 11.35 14.77 28.66
N THR A 18 11.86 13.73 27.96
CA THR A 18 12.60 13.88 26.68
C THR A 18 13.13 12.54 26.13
N GLY A 19 13.01 12.35 24.81
CA GLY A 19 13.79 11.40 23.98
C GLY A 19 13.32 9.93 24.00
N CYS A 20 13.08 9.21 22.91
CA CYS A 20 13.25 9.44 21.48
C CYS A 20 12.07 8.80 20.74
N LYS A 21 11.56 9.47 19.72
CA LYS A 21 10.61 8.90 18.77
C LYS A 21 11.26 7.73 18.04
N GLN A 22 10.87 6.49 18.33
CA GLN A 22 11.16 5.39 17.43
C GLN A 22 10.28 5.57 16.19
N LYS A 23 10.88 6.19 15.17
CA LYS A 23 10.41 6.05 13.79
C LYS A 23 10.64 4.58 13.43
N THR A 24 9.69 3.72 13.75
CA THR A 24 9.55 2.45 13.06
C THR A 24 9.10 2.80 11.65
N THR A 25 10.07 3.10 10.79
CA THR A 25 9.94 2.79 9.38
C THR A 25 9.81 1.28 9.35
N SER A 26 8.57 0.80 9.45
CA SER A 26 8.22 -0.50 8.89
C SER A 26 8.37 -0.31 7.39
N SER A 27 9.62 -0.34 6.91
CA SER A 27 9.90 -0.79 5.58
C SER A 27 9.49 -2.26 5.65
N SER A 28 8.20 -2.49 5.42
CA SER A 28 7.73 -3.75 4.88
C SER A 28 8.48 -3.91 3.58
N HIS A 29 9.70 -4.42 3.68
CA HIS A 29 10.29 -5.21 2.63
C HIS A 29 9.40 -6.44 2.54
N SER A 30 8.29 -6.28 1.82
CA SER A 30 7.49 -7.41 1.39
C SER A 30 8.29 -8.15 0.34
N THR A 31 9.29 -8.90 0.79
CA THR A 31 9.69 -10.13 0.12
C THR A 31 8.54 -11.09 0.35
N SER A 32 7.59 -11.14 -0.58
CA SER A 32 6.70 -12.28 -0.69
C SER A 32 6.92 -12.85 -2.08
N GLY A 33 7.95 -13.69 -2.20
CA GLY A 33 7.92 -14.73 -3.21
C GLY A 33 6.77 -15.66 -2.82
N THR A 34 5.60 -15.43 -3.41
CA THR A 34 4.45 -16.30 -3.24
C THR A 34 4.64 -17.51 -4.14
N GLU A 35 4.64 -18.68 -3.52
CA GLU A 35 4.77 -19.99 -4.14
C GLU A 35 3.60 -20.28 -5.08
N ILE A 36 3.91 -20.94 -6.19
CA ILE A 36 2.99 -21.24 -7.29
C ILE A 36 2.07 -22.39 -6.87
N THR A 37 0.76 -22.23 -7.07
CA THR A 37 -0.12 -23.36 -7.38
C THR A 37 -0.97 -22.95 -8.58
N SER A 38 -0.74 -23.64 -9.70
CA SER A 38 -1.41 -23.42 -10.97
C SER A 38 -2.86 -23.91 -10.95
N ALA A 39 -3.80 -23.11 -11.44
CA ALA A 39 -4.87 -23.51 -12.36
C ALA A 39 -5.80 -22.32 -12.66
N ASP A 40 -5.75 -21.84 -13.91
CA ASP A 40 -6.87 -21.26 -14.67
C ASP A 40 -7.76 -20.19 -13.99
N ALA A 41 -7.16 -19.06 -13.59
CA ALA A 41 -7.80 -17.75 -13.40
C ALA A 41 -6.68 -16.74 -13.12
N GLU A 42 -6.71 -15.58 -13.80
CA GLU A 42 -5.97 -14.38 -13.40
C GLU A 42 -4.54 -14.64 -12.87
N THR A 43 -3.62 -15.07 -13.75
CA THR A 43 -2.24 -15.33 -13.35
C THR A 43 -1.60 -14.03 -12.85
N GLN A 44 -1.49 -13.90 -11.53
CA GLN A 44 -0.79 -12.77 -10.91
C GLN A 44 0.68 -12.80 -11.34
N VAL A 45 1.21 -11.62 -11.67
CA VAL A 45 2.55 -11.47 -12.20
C VAL A 45 3.56 -11.68 -11.07
N ALA A 46 4.33 -12.76 -11.14
CA ALA A 46 5.47 -12.99 -10.27
C ALA A 46 6.70 -12.23 -10.81
N THR A 47 7.28 -11.35 -10.00
CA THR A 47 8.40 -10.50 -10.40
C THR A 47 9.70 -11.01 -9.76
N HIS A 48 10.69 -11.37 -10.58
CA HIS A 48 11.98 -11.86 -10.09
C HIS A 48 13.05 -10.76 -9.97
N TYR A 49 13.07 -9.82 -10.91
CA TYR A 49 14.17 -8.86 -11.05
C TYR A 49 13.73 -7.40 -11.01
N ALA A 50 12.51 -7.10 -11.44
CA ALA A 50 12.03 -5.74 -11.55
C ALA A 50 11.59 -5.22 -10.16
N LYS A 51 12.06 -4.02 -9.81
CA LYS A 51 11.78 -3.30 -8.56
C LYS A 51 11.18 -1.94 -8.87
N GLY A 52 10.67 -1.27 -7.83
CA GLY A 52 10.14 0.08 -7.97
C GLY A 52 8.71 0.11 -8.49
N PHE A 53 7.97 -0.99 -8.38
CA PHE A 53 6.54 -0.97 -8.63
C PHE A 53 5.79 -1.95 -7.74
N THR A 54 4.49 -1.74 -7.63
CA THR A 54 3.56 -2.69 -7.01
C THR A 54 2.36 -2.88 -7.93
N VAL A 55 1.75 -4.06 -7.87
CA VAL A 55 0.53 -4.38 -8.62
C VAL A 55 -0.52 -4.86 -7.64
N LYS A 56 -1.68 -4.20 -7.65
CA LYS A 56 -2.87 -4.65 -6.91
C LYS A 56 -3.94 -5.04 -7.91
N TYR A 57 -4.37 -6.29 -7.83
CA TYR A 57 -5.44 -6.86 -8.63
C TYR A 57 -6.78 -6.53 -7.97
N LEU A 58 -7.69 -5.95 -8.74
CA LEU A 58 -9.06 -5.68 -8.32
C LEU A 58 -10.00 -6.64 -9.04
N SER A 59 -11.16 -6.90 -8.44
CA SER A 59 -12.30 -7.44 -9.17
C SER A 59 -12.64 -6.49 -10.33
N ASP A 60 -13.03 -7.03 -11.50
CA ASP A 60 -13.36 -6.30 -12.74
C ASP A 60 -12.18 -6.07 -13.72
N ASN A 61 -11.22 -7.01 -13.79
CA ASN A 61 -10.13 -6.99 -14.78
C ASN A 61 -9.30 -5.69 -14.75
N CYS A 62 -9.16 -5.13 -13.55
CA CYS A 62 -8.43 -3.88 -13.30
C CYS A 62 -7.23 -4.16 -12.42
N ARG A 63 -6.06 -3.66 -12.84
CA ARG A 63 -4.81 -3.76 -12.10
C ARG A 63 -4.33 -2.36 -11.78
N LEU A 64 -4.26 -2.02 -10.50
CA LEU A 64 -3.64 -0.78 -10.03
C LEU A 64 -2.13 -0.99 -9.96
N VAL A 65 -1.39 -0.14 -10.66
CA VAL A 65 0.07 -0.18 -10.72
C VAL A 65 0.62 1.13 -10.20
N ASP A 66 1.40 1.04 -9.13
CA ASP A 66 2.18 2.16 -8.62
C ASP A 66 3.61 1.99 -9.07
N VAL A 67 4.19 3.01 -9.70
CA VAL A 67 5.59 3.02 -10.18
C VAL A 67 6.35 4.13 -9.49
N GLN A 68 7.50 3.79 -8.92
CA GLN A 68 8.41 4.67 -8.21
C GLN A 68 9.86 4.35 -8.60
N ASP A 69 10.72 5.36 -8.59
CA ASP A 69 12.15 5.14 -8.79
C ASP A 69 12.71 4.32 -7.61
N PRO A 70 13.20 3.08 -7.83
CA PRO A 70 13.69 2.23 -6.76
C PRO A 70 14.94 2.78 -6.07
N GLN A 71 15.67 3.72 -6.69
CA GLN A 71 16.86 4.33 -6.14
C GLN A 71 16.54 5.59 -5.32
N LYS A 72 15.38 6.23 -5.54
CA LYS A 72 15.00 7.49 -4.90
C LYS A 72 13.91 7.33 -3.85
N HIS A 73 14.32 7.29 -2.59
CA HIS A 73 13.39 7.24 -1.47
C HIS A 73 12.58 8.54 -1.38
N GLY A 74 11.25 8.43 -1.28
CA GLY A 74 10.35 9.60 -1.28
C GLY A 74 10.30 10.32 -2.63
N GLY A 75 10.71 9.67 -3.71
CA GLY A 75 10.52 10.15 -5.07
C GLY A 75 9.05 10.23 -5.47
N LYS A 76 8.78 10.71 -6.69
CA LYS A 76 7.43 10.75 -7.24
C LYS A 76 6.94 9.32 -7.48
N THR A 77 5.69 9.05 -7.10
CA THR A 77 4.96 7.85 -7.49
C THR A 77 4.01 8.18 -8.64
N PHE A 78 3.96 7.31 -9.63
CA PHE A 78 3.01 7.36 -10.73
C PHE A 78 1.98 6.26 -10.54
N HIS A 79 0.71 6.60 -10.74
CA HIS A 79 -0.44 5.73 -10.47
C HIS A 79 -1.17 5.41 -11.76
N PHE A 80 -1.25 4.13 -12.12
CA PHE A 80 -1.90 3.65 -13.34
C PHE A 80 -2.95 2.58 -13.05
N ALA A 81 -4.13 2.72 -13.65
CA ALA A 81 -5.17 1.70 -13.62
C ALA A 81 -5.17 1.02 -14.99
N LEU A 82 -4.61 -0.18 -15.05
CA LEU A 82 -4.59 -1.00 -16.26
C LEU A 82 -5.89 -1.77 -16.35
N ILE A 83 -6.70 -1.46 -17.35
CA ILE A 83 -8.00 -2.09 -17.59
C ILE A 83 -7.89 -2.89 -18.87
N ASP A 84 -8.42 -4.12 -18.89
CA ASP A 84 -8.40 -4.92 -20.10
C ASP A 84 -9.29 -4.30 -21.20
N LYS A 85 -8.95 -4.60 -22.46
CA LYS A 85 -9.66 -4.07 -23.62
C LYS A 85 -11.16 -4.37 -23.53
N ASN A 86 -11.99 -3.39 -23.90
CA ASN A 86 -13.45 -3.49 -23.89
C ASN A 86 -14.07 -3.80 -22.50
N THR A 87 -13.32 -3.60 -21.41
CA THR A 87 -13.85 -3.70 -20.05
C THR A 87 -13.86 -2.34 -19.38
N GLU A 88 -14.79 -2.17 -18.43
CA GLU A 88 -14.93 -0.97 -17.61
C GLU A 88 -14.68 -1.35 -16.16
N ALA A 89 -13.74 -0.68 -15.50
CA ALA A 89 -13.46 -0.93 -14.09
C ALA A 89 -14.31 -0.03 -13.19
N LYS A 90 -14.94 -0.62 -12.18
CA LYS A 90 -15.69 0.13 -11.18
C LYS A 90 -14.77 0.49 -10.00
N ASN A 91 -14.98 1.66 -9.40
CA ASN A 91 -14.30 2.07 -8.17
C ASN A 91 -12.77 2.28 -8.29
N ILE A 92 -12.29 2.80 -9.42
CA ILE A 92 -10.88 3.21 -9.54
C ILE A 92 -10.61 4.36 -8.56
N PRO A 93 -9.56 4.29 -7.72
CA PRO A 93 -9.22 5.38 -6.81
C PRO A 93 -8.87 6.67 -7.55
N SER A 94 -9.17 7.82 -6.94
CA SER A 94 -8.79 9.13 -7.48
C SER A 94 -7.27 9.26 -7.62
N GLY A 95 -6.81 9.93 -8.68
CA GLY A 95 -5.39 10.16 -8.96
C GLY A 95 -4.72 9.08 -9.82
N TYR A 96 -5.41 7.98 -10.13
CA TYR A 96 -4.94 6.98 -11.09
C TYR A 96 -5.18 7.43 -12.52
N THR A 97 -4.17 7.25 -13.37
CA THR A 97 -4.30 7.40 -14.82
C THR A 97 -4.81 6.10 -15.42
N VAL A 98 -5.96 6.15 -16.09
CA VAL A 98 -6.57 4.96 -16.71
C VAL A 98 -5.88 4.64 -18.04
N ILE A 99 -5.53 3.38 -18.23
CA ILE A 99 -4.95 2.86 -19.47
C ILE A 99 -5.71 1.58 -19.84
N HIS A 100 -6.37 1.60 -21.00
CA HIS A 100 -6.91 0.37 -21.60
C HIS A 100 -5.79 -0.39 -22.30
N VAL A 101 -5.51 -1.60 -21.84
CA VAL A 101 -4.45 -2.45 -22.39
C VAL A 101 -4.94 -3.03 -23.71
N PRO A 102 -4.28 -2.78 -24.86
CA PRO A 102 -4.78 -3.13 -26.18
C PRO A 102 -4.53 -4.60 -26.58
N VAL A 103 -4.16 -5.45 -25.62
CA VAL A 103 -3.72 -6.84 -25.86
C VAL A 103 -4.84 -7.79 -25.48
N ASP A 104 -5.28 -8.61 -26.43
CA ASP A 104 -6.34 -9.62 -26.22
C ASP A 104 -5.77 -10.92 -25.64
N ARG A 105 -4.61 -11.38 -26.15
CA ARG A 105 -3.93 -12.59 -25.71
C ARG A 105 -2.45 -12.56 -26.12
N VAL A 106 -1.58 -13.14 -25.31
CA VAL A 106 -0.18 -13.44 -25.67
C VAL A 106 -0.13 -14.87 -26.21
N ILE A 107 0.55 -15.08 -27.34
CA ILE A 107 0.73 -16.39 -28.00
C ILE A 107 2.00 -17.09 -27.54
#